data_AF-A0A0Q9RNB4-F1
#
_entry.id   AF-A0A0Q9RNB4-F1
#
_cell.length_a   1.000
_cell.length_b   1.000
_cell.length_c   1.000
_cell.angle_alpha   90.00
_cell.angle_beta   90.00
_cell.angle_gamma   90.00
#
_symmetry.space_group_name_H-M   'P 1'
#
loop_
_entity.id
_entity.type
_entity.pdbx_description
1 polymer ?
#
loop_
_entity_poly.entity_id
_entity_poly.type
_entity_poly.pdbx_seq_one_letter_code
_entity_poly.pdbx_strand_id
1 'polypeptide(L)'
;MSLLSRPRLVLLEIAAAAALVAVAFKGIWMPAGGVVAVVAAALALVSVRRRGLHQVVRSWLAMRSRRSRLRGQGIASLTGDSYEVVSVPTAGGGVPVGAIRDATTWSVPLALPLAGVFNDDAPIPLERLATLLTVEDVPLSSVRLVTMTAPATAGNPAGPVAPAPRLAMRHLVLTLDTVYAADVIAQRGGHAAIHQILRRCVLRAEEVLASAGVEVRRLTEKVVAMDSASCLGPVPMSPDGTLPSATESLNDVRLEGSMSMTFAVSGDDAVTKLDQLAAVLPVPIVATSAVLQPGPLHRHPTLLLLLRLSGPTEVVQGAVDHLDSVSRDLGLRINRVLGEQVPLLKATTLLGVSAEAA
;
A
#
# COMPACT_ATOMS: atom_id res chain seq x y z
N MET A 1 -3.21 -34.22 1.38
CA MET A 1 -2.68 -33.08 2.16
C MET A 1 -1.32 -32.70 1.59
N SER A 2 -1.27 -31.72 0.68
CA SER A 2 0.00 -31.16 0.21
C SER A 2 0.35 -29.97 1.10
N LEU A 3 1.42 -30.11 1.90
CA LEU A 3 2.00 -29.02 2.71
C LEU A 3 2.79 -28.00 1.85
N LEU A 4 2.83 -28.19 0.53
CA LEU A 4 3.54 -27.33 -0.42
C LEU A 4 2.55 -26.50 -1.24
N SER A 5 2.84 -25.20 -1.33
CA SER A 5 2.10 -24.30 -2.21
C SER A 5 2.26 -24.75 -3.68
N ARG A 6 1.22 -24.59 -4.50
CA ARG A 6 1.23 -24.91 -5.95
C ARG A 6 2.53 -24.49 -6.67
N PRO A 7 3.06 -23.25 -6.51
CA PRO A 7 4.31 -22.86 -7.18
C PRO A 7 5.54 -23.65 -6.71
N ARG A 8 5.61 -24.08 -5.44
CA ARG A 8 6.72 -24.91 -4.95
C ARG A 8 6.67 -26.30 -5.57
N LEU A 9 5.47 -26.87 -5.74
CA LEU A 9 5.30 -28.17 -6.40
C LEU A 9 5.78 -28.11 -7.85
N VAL A 10 5.34 -27.09 -8.61
CA VAL A 10 5.77 -26.90 -10.01
C VAL A 10 7.29 -26.74 -10.11
N LEU A 11 7.92 -25.97 -9.22
CA LEU A 11 9.38 -25.83 -9.23
C LEU A 11 10.10 -27.15 -8.94
N LEU A 12 9.55 -28.00 -8.06
CA LEU A 12 10.10 -29.32 -7.78
C LEU A 12 9.92 -30.28 -8.96
N GLU A 13 8.78 -30.24 -9.65
CA GLU A 13 8.54 -31.01 -10.87
C GLU A 13 9.51 -30.62 -11.98
N ILE A 14 9.75 -29.32 -12.18
CA ILE A 14 10.76 -28.81 -13.11
C ILE A 14 12.16 -29.30 -12.73
N ALA A 15 12.49 -29.25 -11.43
CA ALA A 15 13.79 -29.73 -10.95
C ALA A 15 14.01 -31.22 -11.25
N ALA A 16 13.00 -32.05 -10.99
CA ALA A 16 13.03 -33.48 -11.29
C ALA A 16 13.13 -33.76 -12.78
N ALA A 17 12.32 -33.08 -13.61
CA ALA A 17 12.37 -33.23 -15.06
C ALA A 17 13.73 -32.84 -15.65
N ALA A 18 14.30 -31.71 -15.20
CA ALA A 18 15.61 -31.25 -15.64
C ALA A 18 16.74 -32.21 -15.26
N ALA A 19 16.67 -32.81 -14.06
CA ALA A 19 17.61 -33.84 -13.62
C ALA A 19 17.51 -35.10 -14.48
N LEU A 20 16.29 -35.54 -14.83
CA LEU A 20 16.07 -36.70 -15.69
C LEU A 20 16.59 -36.47 -17.12
N VAL A 21 16.36 -35.28 -17.69
CA VAL A 21 16.89 -34.90 -19.01
C VAL A 21 18.42 -34.86 -19.01
N ALA A 22 19.03 -34.32 -17.95
CA ALA A 22 20.49 -34.30 -17.80
C ALA A 22 21.10 -35.71 -17.83
N VAL A 23 20.47 -36.67 -17.13
CA VAL A 23 20.92 -38.06 -17.06
C VAL A 23 20.66 -38.81 -18.36
N ALA A 24 19.52 -38.58 -19.02
CA ALA A 24 19.10 -39.32 -20.21
C ALA A 24 19.94 -38.99 -21.45
N PHE A 25 20.27 -37.72 -21.69
CA PHE A 25 20.88 -37.28 -22.96
C PHE A 25 22.42 -37.23 -22.94
N LYS A 26 23.06 -37.26 -21.76
CA LYS A 26 24.52 -37.20 -21.55
C LYS A 26 25.21 -36.03 -22.32
N GLY A 27 26.52 -35.83 -22.15
CA GLY A 27 27.26 -34.77 -22.86
C GLY A 27 26.90 -33.34 -22.42
N ILE A 28 26.70 -32.42 -23.37
CA ILE A 28 26.49 -30.97 -23.12
C ILE A 28 25.21 -30.68 -22.30
N TRP A 29 24.23 -31.59 -22.33
CA TRP A 29 22.97 -31.43 -21.59
C TRP A 29 23.09 -31.75 -20.09
N MET A 30 24.13 -32.47 -19.67
CA MET A 30 24.39 -32.77 -18.25
C MET A 30 24.60 -31.49 -17.41
N PRO A 31 25.54 -30.59 -17.75
CA PRO A 31 25.74 -29.37 -16.96
C PRO A 31 24.53 -28.44 -17.01
N ALA A 32 23.90 -28.27 -18.19
CA ALA A 32 22.74 -27.39 -18.32
C ALA A 32 21.54 -27.88 -17.50
N GLY A 33 21.16 -29.16 -17.63
CA GLY A 33 20.06 -29.74 -16.87
C GLY A 33 20.35 -29.83 -15.38
N GLY A 34 21.60 -30.11 -14.99
CA GLY A 34 22.04 -30.09 -13.60
C GLY A 34 21.91 -28.70 -12.96
N VAL A 35 22.35 -27.63 -13.64
CA VAL A 35 22.20 -26.26 -13.16
C VAL A 35 20.72 -25.89 -13.01
N VAL A 36 19.88 -26.18 -14.00
CA VAL A 36 18.44 -25.90 -13.93
C VAL A 36 17.79 -26.64 -12.77
N ALA A 37 18.13 -27.92 -12.56
CA ALA A 37 17.60 -28.72 -11.45
C ALA A 37 17.98 -28.12 -10.09
N VAL A 38 19.25 -27.75 -9.90
CA VAL A 38 19.74 -27.15 -8.66
C VAL A 38 19.07 -25.79 -8.41
N VAL A 39 18.97 -24.94 -9.43
CA VAL A 39 18.33 -23.62 -9.30
C VAL A 39 16.85 -23.75 -8.97
N ALA A 40 16.11 -24.62 -9.65
CA ALA A 40 14.69 -24.85 -9.40
C ALA A 40 14.44 -25.43 -8.00
N ALA A 41 15.27 -26.38 -7.56
CA ALA A 41 15.22 -26.93 -6.20
C ALA A 41 15.52 -25.85 -5.14
N ALA A 42 16.54 -25.01 -5.38
CA ALA A 42 16.87 -23.90 -4.49
C ALA A 42 15.70 -22.89 -4.38
N LEU A 43 15.07 -22.52 -5.49
CA LEU A 43 13.91 -21.62 -5.50
C LEU A 43 12.69 -22.20 -4.75
N ALA A 44 12.51 -23.52 -4.81
CA ALA A 44 11.41 -24.22 -4.14
C ALA A 44 11.64 -24.34 -2.63
N LEU A 45 12.85 -24.68 -2.22
CA LEU A 45 13.17 -25.15 -0.86
C LEU A 45 13.84 -24.09 0.03
N VAL A 46 14.59 -23.14 -0.56
CA VAL A 46 15.29 -22.13 0.23
C VAL A 46 14.31 -21.06 0.70
N SER A 47 14.35 -20.74 1.99
CA SER A 47 13.65 -19.59 2.57
C SER A 47 14.64 -18.52 2.99
N VAL A 48 14.35 -17.27 2.65
CA VAL A 48 15.10 -16.08 3.08
C VAL A 48 14.16 -15.21 3.89
N ARG A 49 14.51 -14.90 5.15
CA ARG A 49 13.71 -14.03 6.04
C ARG A 49 12.23 -14.42 6.11
N ARG A 50 11.94 -15.72 6.28
CA ARG A 50 10.58 -16.32 6.35
C ARG A 50 9.76 -16.26 5.05
N ARG A 51 10.33 -15.80 3.93
CA ARG A 51 9.74 -15.90 2.58
C ARG A 51 10.45 -16.97 1.76
N GLY A 52 9.73 -17.62 0.84
CA GLY A 52 10.37 -18.51 -0.12
C GLY A 52 11.25 -17.73 -1.10
N LEU A 53 12.40 -18.28 -1.50
CA LEU A 53 13.32 -17.61 -2.42
C LEU A 53 12.63 -17.25 -3.75
N HIS A 54 11.73 -18.10 -4.25
CA HIS A 54 10.89 -17.80 -5.41
C HIS A 54 10.06 -16.51 -5.26
N GLN A 55 9.55 -16.22 -4.05
CA GLN A 55 8.81 -14.98 -3.79
C GLN A 55 9.76 -13.78 -3.88
N VAL A 56 10.94 -13.88 -3.27
CA VAL A 56 11.95 -12.82 -3.31
C VAL A 56 12.38 -12.52 -4.75
N VAL A 57 12.61 -13.55 -5.56
CA VAL A 57 12.96 -13.39 -6.98
C VAL A 57 11.81 -12.78 -7.77
N ARG A 58 10.56 -13.23 -7.55
CA ARG A 58 9.37 -12.63 -8.19
C ARG A 58 9.26 -11.13 -7.86
N SER A 59 9.39 -10.77 -6.59
CA SER A 59 9.32 -9.38 -6.13
C SER A 59 10.46 -8.54 -6.68
N TRP A 60 11.67 -9.10 -6.76
CA TRP A 60 12.81 -8.43 -7.37
C TRP A 60 12.64 -8.17 -8.87
N LEU A 61 12.15 -9.16 -9.63
CA LEU A 61 11.84 -9.00 -11.05
C LEU A 61 10.72 -7.98 -11.26
N ALA A 62 9.67 -8.04 -10.44
CA ALA A 62 8.57 -7.09 -10.47
C ALA A 62 9.08 -5.66 -10.19
N MET A 63 9.92 -5.46 -9.17
CA MET A 63 10.58 -4.18 -8.88
C MET A 63 11.39 -3.68 -10.08
N ARG A 64 12.20 -4.54 -10.71
CA ARG A 64 12.98 -4.15 -11.90
C ARG A 64 12.09 -3.68 -13.04
N SER A 65 10.94 -4.33 -13.25
CA SER A 65 9.96 -3.94 -14.26
C SER A 65 9.23 -2.62 -13.91
N ARG A 66 9.00 -2.34 -12.63
CA ARG A 66 8.35 -1.10 -12.17
C ARG A 66 9.28 0.09 -12.24
N ARG A 67 10.59 -0.09 -11.96
CA ARG A 67 11.59 0.99 -12.00
C ARG A 67 11.59 1.74 -13.33
N SER A 68 11.39 1.07 -14.46
CA SER A 68 11.33 1.74 -15.78
C SER A 68 10.04 2.54 -16.01
N ARG A 69 9.02 2.30 -15.18
CA ARG A 69 7.71 2.97 -15.23
C ARG A 69 7.60 4.12 -14.23
N LEU A 70 8.54 4.27 -13.29
CA LEU A 70 8.57 5.40 -12.35
C LEU A 70 8.93 6.68 -13.12
N ARG A 71 7.93 7.56 -13.28
CA ARG A 71 8.01 8.76 -14.11
C ARG A 71 7.08 9.83 -13.55
N GLY A 72 7.46 11.10 -13.71
CA GLY A 72 6.76 12.23 -13.12
C GLY A 72 7.45 12.72 -11.85
N GLN A 73 6.72 13.47 -11.03
CA GLN A 73 7.25 14.19 -9.87
C GLN A 73 6.45 13.86 -8.61
N GLY A 74 7.12 13.80 -7.45
CA GLY A 74 6.45 13.59 -6.17
C GLY A 74 5.61 12.30 -6.15
N ILE A 75 4.35 12.39 -5.71
CA ILE A 75 3.47 11.21 -5.62
C ILE A 75 3.14 10.57 -6.99
N ALA A 76 3.06 11.39 -8.05
CA ALA A 76 2.82 10.91 -9.41
C ALA A 76 3.98 10.04 -9.94
N SER A 77 5.19 10.21 -9.39
CA SER A 77 6.31 9.35 -9.76
C SER A 77 6.12 7.87 -9.42
N LEU A 78 5.23 7.54 -8.47
CA LEU A 78 4.91 6.16 -8.07
C LEU A 78 3.95 5.44 -9.04
N THR A 79 3.23 6.20 -9.85
CA THR A 79 2.15 5.74 -10.74
C THR A 79 2.55 5.79 -12.21
N GLY A 80 3.73 6.33 -12.51
CA GLY A 80 4.14 6.68 -13.86
C GLY A 80 3.22 7.77 -14.43
N ASP A 81 2.92 7.67 -15.72
CA ASP A 81 2.26 8.74 -16.49
C ASP A 81 0.71 8.75 -16.36
N SER A 82 0.14 8.05 -15.38
CA SER A 82 -1.32 7.79 -15.32
C SER A 82 -2.05 8.41 -14.12
N TYR A 83 -1.34 9.18 -13.29
CA TYR A 83 -1.93 9.84 -12.12
C TYR A 83 -2.75 11.06 -12.50
N GLU A 84 -3.99 11.07 -12.05
CA GLU A 84 -4.92 12.17 -12.23
C GLU A 84 -5.81 12.29 -11.00
N VAL A 85 -6.00 13.49 -10.47
CA VAL A 85 -7.01 13.76 -9.45
C VAL A 85 -8.23 14.31 -10.17
N VAL A 86 -9.38 13.68 -9.96
CA VAL A 86 -10.61 13.96 -10.71
C VAL A 86 -11.77 14.21 -9.77
N SER A 87 -12.71 15.05 -10.20
CA SER A 87 -13.95 15.32 -9.47
C SER A 87 -15.05 14.34 -9.88
N VAL A 88 -15.57 13.59 -8.91
CA VAL A 88 -16.76 12.74 -9.05
C VAL A 88 -17.98 13.58 -8.67
N PRO A 89 -18.86 13.92 -9.63
CA PRO A 89 -20.03 14.73 -9.36
C PRO A 89 -21.02 13.95 -8.49
N THR A 90 -21.73 14.62 -7.59
CA THR A 90 -22.85 14.02 -6.85
C THR A 90 -24.13 14.08 -7.67
N ALA A 91 -25.09 13.21 -7.37
CA ALA A 91 -26.45 13.41 -7.85
C ALA A 91 -27.14 14.49 -7.00
N GLY A 92 -27.82 15.44 -7.62
CA GLY A 92 -28.68 16.41 -6.91
C GLY A 92 -27.98 17.62 -6.25
N GLY A 93 -26.76 17.99 -6.68
CA GLY A 93 -26.13 19.25 -6.27
C GLY A 93 -25.38 19.22 -4.92
N GLY A 94 -25.08 18.03 -4.37
CA GLY A 94 -24.23 17.89 -3.19
C GLY A 94 -22.74 18.14 -3.48
N VAL A 95 -21.92 18.19 -2.43
CA VAL A 95 -20.47 18.42 -2.54
C VAL A 95 -19.80 17.31 -3.38
N PRO A 96 -19.13 17.64 -4.51
CA PRO A 96 -18.44 16.65 -5.31
C PRO A 96 -17.31 16.00 -4.53
N VAL A 97 -16.99 14.76 -4.90
CA VAL A 97 -15.97 13.97 -4.21
C VAL A 97 -14.74 13.86 -5.11
N GLY A 98 -13.57 14.21 -4.59
CA GLY A 98 -12.30 13.96 -5.26
C GLY A 98 -12.00 12.47 -5.30
N ALA A 99 -11.57 11.98 -6.46
CA ALA A 99 -11.04 10.65 -6.65
C ALA A 99 -9.64 10.75 -7.28
N ILE A 100 -8.84 9.70 -7.13
CA ILE A 100 -7.56 9.58 -7.79
C ILE A 100 -7.66 8.42 -8.78
N ARG A 101 -7.36 8.71 -10.03
CA ARG A 101 -7.20 7.72 -11.08
C ARG A 101 -5.72 7.41 -11.25
N ASP A 102 -5.42 6.12 -11.30
CA ASP A 102 -4.08 5.59 -11.56
C ASP A 102 -4.21 4.26 -12.31
N ALA A 103 -3.81 4.27 -13.58
CA ALA A 103 -3.97 3.17 -14.53
C ALA A 103 -5.39 2.59 -14.53
N THR A 104 -5.58 1.41 -13.94
CA THR A 104 -6.87 0.71 -13.85
C THR A 104 -7.61 1.01 -12.54
N THR A 105 -6.96 1.69 -11.60
CA THR A 105 -7.52 1.94 -10.27
C THR A 105 -8.13 3.34 -10.15
N TRP A 106 -9.24 3.40 -9.43
CA TRP A 106 -9.92 4.61 -9.00
C TRP A 106 -10.05 4.55 -7.48
N SER A 107 -9.37 5.44 -6.77
CA SER A 107 -9.49 5.54 -5.31
C SER A 107 -10.27 6.77 -4.89
N VAL A 108 -11.15 6.60 -3.90
CA VAL A 108 -11.93 7.68 -3.31
C VAL A 108 -11.58 7.79 -1.83
N PRO A 109 -10.77 8.80 -1.45
CA PRO A 109 -10.47 9.08 -0.05
C PRO A 109 -11.59 9.90 0.61
N LEU A 110 -11.98 9.48 1.81
CA LEU A 110 -12.92 10.17 2.69
C LEU A 110 -12.18 10.51 3.98
N ALA A 111 -12.27 11.75 4.45
CA ALA A 111 -11.67 12.14 5.72
C ALA A 111 -12.53 11.63 6.88
N LEU A 112 -11.86 11.10 7.89
CA LEU A 112 -12.45 10.72 9.17
C LEU A 112 -11.88 11.70 10.21
N PRO A 113 -12.60 12.80 10.52
CA PRO A 113 -12.11 13.81 11.47
C PRO A 113 -11.69 13.16 12.80
N LEU A 114 -10.63 13.70 13.39
CA LEU A 114 -10.13 13.30 14.70
C LEU A 114 -10.48 14.40 15.71
N ALA A 115 -10.98 14.03 16.88
CA ALA A 115 -11.40 14.96 17.93
C ALA A 115 -10.22 15.65 18.64
N GLY A 116 -8.97 15.29 18.29
CA GLY A 116 -7.78 16.11 18.48
C GLY A 116 -7.24 16.30 19.90
N VAL A 117 -7.98 15.97 20.96
CA VAL A 117 -7.56 16.36 22.33
C VAL A 117 -7.43 15.21 23.34
N PHE A 118 -8.13 14.07 23.20
CA PHE A 118 -8.12 13.05 24.28
C PHE A 118 -8.18 11.57 23.85
N ASN A 119 -7.73 11.17 22.66
CA ASN A 119 -7.80 9.76 22.23
C ASN A 119 -9.23 9.15 22.27
N ASP A 120 -10.26 9.99 22.43
CA ASP A 120 -11.69 9.65 22.47
C ASP A 120 -12.29 9.45 21.07
N ASP A 121 -11.43 9.24 20.06
CA ASP A 121 -11.90 8.95 18.72
C ASP A 121 -12.65 7.61 18.72
N ALA A 122 -13.87 7.62 18.18
CA ALA A 122 -14.67 6.41 18.07
C ALA A 122 -13.86 5.31 17.36
N PRO A 123 -13.84 4.08 17.90
CA PRO A 123 -13.08 2.98 17.30
C PRO A 123 -13.63 2.69 15.91
N ILE A 124 -12.74 2.55 14.94
CA ILE A 124 -13.15 2.24 13.56
C ILE A 124 -13.50 0.75 13.45
N PRO A 125 -14.74 0.40 13.07
CA PRO A 125 -15.18 -1.00 13.03
C PRO A 125 -14.64 -1.70 11.78
N LEU A 126 -13.43 -2.26 11.84
CA LEU A 126 -12.78 -2.93 10.71
C LEU A 126 -13.64 -4.05 10.09
N GLU A 127 -14.36 -4.81 10.93
CA GLU A 127 -15.27 -5.85 10.45
C GLU A 127 -16.40 -5.28 9.59
N ARG A 128 -16.94 -4.11 9.96
CA ARG A 128 -17.96 -3.42 9.15
C ARG A 128 -17.36 -2.82 7.89
N LEU A 129 -16.14 -2.29 7.95
CA LEU A 129 -15.44 -1.81 6.75
C LEU A 129 -15.20 -2.93 5.74
N ALA A 130 -15.04 -4.17 6.19
CA ALA A 130 -14.90 -5.31 5.28
C ALA A 130 -16.14 -5.55 4.42
N THR A 131 -17.33 -5.13 4.87
CA THR A 131 -18.56 -5.18 4.05
C THR A 131 -18.52 -4.24 2.85
N LEU A 132 -17.68 -3.20 2.90
CA LEU A 132 -17.49 -2.26 1.78
C LEU A 132 -16.63 -2.85 0.65
N LEU A 133 -16.02 -4.03 0.83
CA LEU A 133 -15.34 -4.73 -0.26
C LEU A 133 -16.30 -5.16 -1.37
N THR A 134 -17.62 -5.15 -1.13
CA THR A 134 -18.63 -5.33 -2.15
C THR A 134 -19.78 -4.37 -1.92
N VAL A 135 -20.02 -3.46 -2.86
CA VAL A 135 -21.10 -2.47 -2.77
C VAL A 135 -22.06 -2.70 -3.93
N GLU A 136 -23.29 -3.12 -3.64
CA GLU A 136 -24.31 -3.42 -4.66
C GLU A 136 -23.74 -4.36 -5.75
N ASP A 137 -23.12 -5.48 -5.37
CA ASP A 137 -22.46 -6.43 -6.29
C ASP A 137 -21.20 -5.89 -7.01
N VAL A 138 -20.79 -4.64 -6.79
CA VAL A 138 -19.52 -4.12 -7.30
C VAL A 138 -18.39 -4.55 -6.37
N PRO A 139 -17.43 -5.36 -6.83
CA PRO A 139 -16.29 -5.75 -6.01
C PRO A 139 -15.24 -4.63 -5.99
N LEU A 140 -14.89 -4.16 -4.80
CA LEU A 140 -13.76 -3.24 -4.60
C LEU A 140 -12.47 -4.04 -4.46
N SER A 141 -11.38 -3.50 -5.01
CA SER A 141 -10.06 -4.13 -4.90
C SER A 141 -9.45 -3.96 -3.52
N SER A 142 -9.79 -2.87 -2.82
CA SER A 142 -9.42 -2.67 -1.42
C SER A 142 -10.26 -1.62 -0.71
N VAL A 143 -10.33 -1.75 0.62
CA VAL A 143 -10.83 -0.73 1.55
C VAL A 143 -9.73 -0.50 2.57
N ARG A 144 -9.26 0.74 2.70
CA ARG A 144 -8.08 1.05 3.52
C ARG A 144 -8.38 2.13 4.53
N LEU A 145 -7.97 1.92 5.77
CA LEU A 145 -7.89 2.97 6.78
C LEU A 145 -6.45 3.45 6.83
N VAL A 146 -6.20 4.66 6.36
CA VAL A 146 -4.87 5.28 6.35
C VAL A 146 -4.84 6.38 7.40
N THR A 147 -3.94 6.26 8.38
CA THR A 147 -3.66 7.33 9.34
C THR A 147 -2.26 7.84 9.08
N MET A 148 -2.09 9.13 8.87
CA MET A 148 -0.79 9.76 8.65
C MET A 148 -0.56 10.84 9.69
N THR A 149 0.57 10.79 10.37
CA THR A 149 1.07 11.87 11.23
C THR A 149 2.18 12.60 10.50
N ALA A 150 2.04 13.91 10.31
CA ALA A 150 3.02 14.75 9.64
C ALA A 150 3.19 16.10 10.36
N PRO A 151 4.30 16.83 10.16
CA PRO A 151 4.51 18.14 10.78
C PRO A 151 3.45 19.15 10.31
N ALA A 152 2.99 20.03 11.22
CA ALA A 152 1.99 21.05 10.90
C ALA A 152 2.43 22.06 9.81
N THR A 153 3.75 22.21 9.60
CA THR A 153 4.33 23.08 8.56
C THR A 153 5.29 22.28 7.68
N ALA A 154 5.11 22.37 6.36
CA ALA A 154 5.96 21.71 5.36
C ALA A 154 7.27 22.46 5.05
N GLY A 155 7.71 23.36 5.94
CA GLY A 155 8.91 24.19 5.73
C GLY A 155 10.12 23.63 6.45
N ASN A 156 11.30 23.72 5.82
CA ASN A 156 12.60 23.55 6.48
C ASN A 156 12.85 24.80 7.33
N PRO A 157 12.73 24.77 8.67
CA PRO A 157 13.07 25.95 9.44
C PRO A 157 14.60 26.10 9.48
N ALA A 158 15.08 27.32 9.23
CA ALA A 158 16.49 27.66 9.42
C ALA A 158 16.76 27.83 10.93
N GLY A 159 17.33 26.80 11.58
CA GLY A 159 17.78 26.86 12.98
C GLY A 159 17.34 25.66 13.84
N PRO A 160 17.80 25.57 15.10
CA PRO A 160 17.37 24.53 16.03
C PRO A 160 15.90 24.76 16.39
N VAL A 161 15.01 23.94 15.81
CA VAL A 161 13.57 24.06 16.00
C VAL A 161 13.09 23.01 16.98
N ALA A 162 12.34 23.46 17.99
CA ALA A 162 11.58 22.59 18.87
C ALA A 162 10.72 21.64 18.02
N PRO A 163 10.53 20.36 18.42
CA PRO A 163 9.80 19.40 17.60
C PRO A 163 8.43 19.98 17.20
N ALA A 164 8.24 20.17 15.89
CA ALA A 164 7.01 20.74 15.36
C ALA A 164 5.83 19.84 15.76
N PRO A 165 4.68 20.41 16.17
CA PRO A 165 3.51 19.61 16.46
C PRO A 165 3.14 18.77 15.23
N ARG A 166 2.94 17.47 15.44
CA ARG A 166 2.49 16.55 14.38
C ARG A 166 0.97 16.58 14.34
N LEU A 167 0.42 16.78 13.15
CA LEU A 167 -1.00 16.65 12.88
C LEU A 167 -1.26 15.24 12.39
N ALA A 168 -2.23 14.58 13.00
CA ALA A 168 -2.76 13.31 12.52
C ALA A 168 -3.90 13.59 11.54
N MET A 169 -3.89 12.89 10.41
CA MET A 169 -4.98 12.86 9.44
C MET A 169 -5.38 11.41 9.23
N ARG A 170 -6.68 11.13 9.19
CA ARG A 170 -7.20 9.79 8.98
C ARG A 170 -8.14 9.79 7.78
N HIS A 171 -7.92 8.83 6.89
CA HIS A 171 -8.69 8.67 5.66
C HIS A 171 -9.19 7.24 5.52
N LEU A 172 -10.44 7.08 5.11
CA LEU A 172 -10.94 5.85 4.52
C LEU A 172 -10.74 5.94 3.01
N VAL A 173 -10.02 5.00 2.41
CA VAL A 173 -9.78 4.97 0.97
C VAL A 173 -10.44 3.74 0.36
N LEU A 174 -11.42 3.98 -0.50
CA LEU A 174 -12.13 2.95 -1.26
C LEU A 174 -11.49 2.82 -2.64
N THR A 175 -11.04 1.63 -3.05
CA THR A 175 -10.43 1.44 -4.38
C THR A 175 -11.28 0.52 -5.25
N LEU A 176 -11.65 1.03 -6.42
CA LEU A 176 -12.20 0.25 -7.53
C LEU A 176 -11.06 -0.03 -8.53
N ASP A 177 -10.88 -1.29 -8.92
CA ASP A 177 -9.99 -1.68 -10.02
C ASP A 177 -10.85 -2.10 -11.22
N THR A 178 -10.74 -1.37 -12.33
CA THR A 178 -11.60 -1.55 -13.50
C THR A 178 -11.37 -2.88 -14.21
N VAL A 179 -10.20 -3.50 -14.03
CA VAL A 179 -9.94 -4.85 -14.55
C VAL A 179 -10.60 -5.90 -13.66
N TYR A 180 -10.51 -5.72 -12.34
CA TYR A 180 -11.11 -6.64 -11.37
C TYR A 180 -12.64 -6.60 -11.40
N ALA A 181 -13.23 -5.42 -11.58
CA ALA A 181 -14.68 -5.22 -11.63
C ALA A 181 -15.22 -5.17 -13.08
N ALA A 182 -14.47 -5.66 -14.07
CA ALA A 182 -14.76 -5.47 -15.50
C ALA A 182 -16.17 -5.94 -15.88
N ASP A 183 -16.59 -7.12 -15.43
CA ASP A 183 -17.89 -7.71 -15.75
C ASP A 183 -19.04 -6.84 -15.24
N VAL A 184 -18.94 -6.36 -14.00
CA VAL A 184 -19.97 -5.52 -13.37
C VAL A 184 -20.02 -4.13 -14.00
N ILE A 185 -18.85 -3.57 -14.34
CA ILE A 185 -18.77 -2.28 -15.06
C ILE A 185 -19.41 -2.42 -16.44
N ALA A 186 -19.13 -3.50 -17.17
CA ALA A 186 -19.72 -3.76 -18.48
C ALA A 186 -21.25 -3.85 -18.40
N GLN A 187 -21.79 -4.58 -17.43
CA GLN A 187 -23.23 -4.72 -17.20
C GLN A 187 -23.91 -3.37 -16.87
N ARG A 188 -23.20 -2.43 -16.25
CA ARG A 188 -23.73 -1.12 -15.84
C ARG A 188 -23.60 -0.02 -16.90
N GLY A 189 -23.17 -0.36 -18.12
CA GLY A 189 -23.01 0.61 -19.22
C GLY A 189 -21.56 1.05 -19.46
N GLY A 190 -20.57 0.29 -18.97
CA GLY A 190 -19.16 0.50 -19.26
C GLY A 190 -18.52 1.63 -18.44
N HIS A 191 -17.46 2.24 -18.99
CA HIS A 191 -16.65 3.24 -18.28
C HIS A 191 -17.46 4.45 -17.79
N ALA A 192 -18.54 4.82 -18.48
CA ALA A 192 -19.43 5.90 -18.04
C ALA A 192 -20.09 5.63 -16.67
N ALA A 193 -20.20 4.36 -16.27
CA ALA A 193 -20.79 3.96 -15.00
C ALA A 193 -19.84 4.15 -13.80
N ILE A 194 -18.54 4.38 -14.01
CA ILE A 194 -17.55 4.46 -12.93
C ILE A 194 -17.93 5.54 -11.91
N HIS A 195 -18.29 6.75 -12.35
CA HIS A 195 -18.70 7.81 -11.43
C HIS A 195 -19.98 7.48 -10.66
N GLN A 196 -20.90 6.71 -11.25
CA GLN A 196 -22.08 6.23 -10.53
C GLN A 196 -21.71 5.20 -9.46
N ILE A 197 -20.83 4.25 -9.80
CA ILE A 197 -20.31 3.24 -8.87
C ILE A 197 -19.61 3.93 -7.69
N LEU A 198 -18.67 4.84 -7.96
CA LEU A 198 -17.92 5.56 -6.92
C LEU A 198 -18.84 6.34 -5.98
N ARG A 199 -19.88 7.02 -6.51
CA ARG A 199 -20.90 7.68 -5.68
C ARG A 199 -21.61 6.71 -4.74
N ARG A 200 -22.01 5.54 -5.24
CA ARG A 200 -22.68 4.51 -4.42
C ARG A 200 -21.75 3.97 -3.34
N CYS A 201 -20.48 3.76 -3.66
CA CYS A 201 -19.47 3.37 -2.68
C CYS A 201 -19.31 4.40 -1.56
N VAL A 202 -19.28 5.70 -1.90
CA VAL A 202 -19.20 6.79 -0.90
C VAL A 202 -20.43 6.79 0.00
N LEU A 203 -21.64 6.77 -0.58
CA LEU A 203 -22.89 6.75 0.20
C LEU A 203 -22.92 5.54 1.15
N ARG A 204 -22.53 4.36 0.65
CA ARG A 204 -22.50 3.15 1.46
C ARG A 204 -21.48 3.23 2.60
N ALA A 205 -20.31 3.81 2.34
CA ALA A 205 -19.29 4.03 3.37
C ALA A 205 -19.77 4.99 4.45
N GLU A 206 -20.45 6.07 4.08
CA GLU A 206 -21.08 7.02 5.02
C GLU A 206 -22.12 6.33 5.88
N GLU A 207 -23.02 5.52 5.30
CA GLU A 207 -24.01 4.74 6.06
C GLU A 207 -23.35 3.78 7.06
N VAL A 208 -22.34 3.03 6.62
CA VAL A 208 -21.63 2.05 7.45
C VAL A 208 -20.94 2.73 8.63
N LEU A 209 -20.26 3.86 8.39
CA LEU A 209 -19.54 4.59 9.44
C LEU A 209 -20.48 5.39 10.35
N ALA A 210 -21.53 6.01 9.82
CA ALA A 210 -22.55 6.70 10.61
C ALA A 210 -23.26 5.73 11.57
N SER A 211 -23.53 4.49 11.13
CA SER A 211 -24.09 3.44 12.00
C SER A 211 -23.18 3.02 13.16
N ALA A 212 -21.92 3.44 13.13
CA ALA A 212 -20.92 3.23 14.17
C ALA A 212 -20.55 4.53 14.92
N GLY A 213 -21.26 5.64 14.66
CA GLY A 213 -20.98 6.93 15.28
C GLY A 213 -19.72 7.63 14.77
N VAL A 214 -19.17 7.19 13.63
CA VAL A 214 -17.97 7.80 13.02
C VAL A 214 -18.40 8.84 11.99
N GLU A 215 -17.97 10.09 12.18
CA GLU A 215 -18.18 11.15 11.20
C GLU A 215 -17.33 10.93 9.95
N VAL A 216 -17.94 11.19 8.79
CA VAL A 216 -17.29 11.08 7.48
C VAL A 216 -17.40 12.40 6.75
N ARG A 217 -16.29 12.90 6.25
CA ARG A 217 -16.23 14.10 5.43
C ARG A 217 -15.72 13.77 4.03
N ARG A 218 -16.55 14.05 3.02
CA ARG A 218 -16.16 14.01 1.61
C ARG A 218 -15.06 15.05 1.35
N LEU A 219 -14.04 14.65 0.59
CA LEU A 219 -12.96 15.53 0.19
C LEU A 219 -13.20 16.03 -1.23
N THR A 220 -12.90 17.29 -1.52
CA THR A 220 -12.93 17.82 -2.89
C THR A 220 -11.64 17.46 -3.61
N GLU A 221 -11.65 17.51 -4.95
CA GLU A 221 -10.46 17.27 -5.79
C GLU A 221 -9.23 18.07 -5.31
N LYS A 222 -9.41 19.36 -4.98
CA LYS A 222 -8.33 20.23 -4.49
C LYS A 222 -7.72 19.73 -3.18
N VAL A 223 -8.55 19.28 -2.23
CA VAL A 223 -8.06 18.76 -0.95
C VAL A 223 -7.35 17.42 -1.15
N VAL A 224 -7.91 16.54 -2.00
CA VAL A 224 -7.27 15.26 -2.34
C VAL A 224 -5.90 15.46 -3.00
N ALA A 225 -5.78 16.43 -3.91
CA ALA A 225 -4.52 16.77 -4.55
C ALA A 225 -3.47 17.28 -3.53
N MET A 226 -3.89 18.16 -2.62
CA MET A 226 -3.04 18.69 -1.55
C MET A 226 -2.57 17.59 -0.58
N ASP A 227 -3.50 16.77 -0.08
CA ASP A 227 -3.19 15.66 0.83
C ASP A 227 -2.24 14.65 0.14
N SER A 228 -2.49 14.33 -1.13
CA SER A 228 -1.63 13.43 -1.92
C SER A 228 -0.24 14.01 -2.17
N ALA A 229 -0.11 15.31 -2.39
CA ALA A 229 1.20 15.96 -2.54
C ALA A 229 2.02 15.92 -1.24
N SER A 230 1.36 16.03 -0.08
CA SER A 230 2.01 16.02 1.24
C SER A 230 2.42 14.62 1.72
N CYS A 231 1.89 13.56 1.09
CA CYS A 231 1.95 12.23 1.68
C CYS A 231 3.33 11.56 1.64
N LEU A 232 4.28 12.03 0.84
CA LEU A 232 5.67 11.50 0.81
C LEU A 232 6.62 12.26 1.74
N GLY A 233 6.11 13.32 2.36
CA GLY A 233 6.78 14.14 3.35
C GLY A 233 7.47 15.37 2.83
N PRO A 234 8.24 16.05 3.70
CA PRO A 234 8.98 17.23 3.29
C PRO A 234 10.04 16.78 2.29
N VAL A 235 9.73 16.94 1.01
CA VAL A 235 10.65 16.71 -0.08
C VAL A 235 11.26 18.06 -0.42
N PRO A 236 12.59 18.23 -0.34
CA PRO A 236 13.22 19.46 -0.76
C PRO A 236 12.86 19.72 -2.23
N MET A 237 12.35 20.91 -2.52
CA MET A 237 12.11 21.32 -3.89
C MET A 237 13.47 21.47 -4.60
N SER A 238 13.55 20.98 -5.82
CA SER A 238 14.68 21.25 -6.71
C SER A 238 14.84 22.77 -6.90
N PRO A 239 16.05 23.29 -7.20
CA PRO A 239 16.26 24.71 -7.51
C PRO A 239 15.28 25.28 -8.56
N ASP A 240 14.81 24.41 -9.47
CA ASP A 240 13.86 24.77 -10.54
C ASP A 240 12.39 24.73 -10.08
N GLY A 241 12.12 24.58 -8.78
CA GLY A 241 10.78 24.53 -8.19
C GLY A 241 10.01 23.22 -8.42
N THR A 242 10.67 22.21 -8.98
CA THR A 242 10.07 20.89 -9.27
C THR A 242 10.31 19.90 -8.14
N LEU A 243 9.40 18.94 -7.98
CA LEU A 243 9.60 17.82 -7.06
C LEU A 243 10.43 16.72 -7.76
N PRO A 244 11.36 16.07 -7.04
CA PRO A 244 12.13 14.96 -7.58
C PRO A 244 11.25 13.74 -7.89
N SER A 245 11.74 12.90 -8.80
CA SER A 245 11.13 11.60 -9.10
C SER A 245 11.55 10.56 -8.07
N ALA A 246 10.65 9.62 -7.75
CA ALA A 246 10.94 8.51 -6.87
C ALA A 246 11.85 7.47 -7.53
N THR A 247 12.75 6.91 -6.73
CA THR A 247 13.55 5.74 -7.08
C THR A 247 13.25 4.61 -6.10
N GLU A 248 12.79 3.47 -6.63
CA GLU A 248 12.55 2.27 -5.81
C GLU A 248 13.87 1.52 -5.63
N SER A 249 14.20 1.12 -4.41
CA SER A 249 15.26 0.19 -4.03
C SER A 249 14.68 -1.07 -3.42
N LEU A 250 15.53 -2.06 -3.12
CA LEU A 250 15.08 -3.32 -2.52
C LEU A 250 14.33 -3.13 -1.20
N ASN A 251 14.69 -2.11 -0.40
CA ASN A 251 14.21 -1.91 0.96
C ASN A 251 13.51 -0.57 1.18
N ASP A 252 13.58 0.34 0.21
CA ASP A 252 13.19 1.72 0.39
C ASP A 252 12.74 2.35 -0.94
N VAL A 253 12.00 3.45 -0.85
CA VAL A 253 11.75 4.36 -1.96
C VAL A 253 12.36 5.71 -1.59
N ARG A 254 13.14 6.30 -2.50
CA ARG A 254 13.79 7.60 -2.27
C ARG A 254 13.26 8.66 -3.19
N LEU A 255 13.04 9.84 -2.64
CA LEU A 255 12.85 11.10 -3.36
C LEU A 255 13.97 11.99 -2.84
N GLU A 256 14.77 12.62 -3.70
CA GLU A 256 15.99 13.37 -3.35
C GLU A 256 16.03 13.93 -1.90
N GLY A 257 16.97 13.45 -1.08
CA GLY A 257 17.11 13.82 0.34
C GLY A 257 16.19 13.10 1.33
N SER A 258 15.06 12.55 0.86
CA SER A 258 14.06 11.81 1.64
C SER A 258 14.04 10.32 1.31
N MET A 259 13.76 9.50 2.33
CA MET A 259 13.59 8.06 2.22
C MET A 259 12.23 7.67 2.82
N SER A 260 11.56 6.71 2.17
CA SER A 260 10.36 6.06 2.68
C SER A 260 10.59 4.56 2.78
N MET A 261 10.29 3.99 3.94
CA MET A 261 10.36 2.54 4.19
C MET A 261 9.03 2.05 4.72
N THR A 262 8.47 1.03 4.07
CA THR A 262 7.19 0.42 4.48
C THR A 262 7.40 -1.01 4.97
N PHE A 263 6.76 -1.33 6.08
CA PHE A 263 6.86 -2.61 6.77
C PHE A 263 5.47 -3.23 6.91
N ALA A 264 5.40 -4.56 6.77
CA ALA A 264 4.20 -5.30 7.16
C ALA A 264 4.25 -5.61 8.65
N VAL A 265 3.16 -5.32 9.35
CA VAL A 265 3.03 -5.48 10.79
C VAL A 265 2.06 -6.64 11.08
N SER A 266 2.39 -7.44 12.08
CA SER A 266 1.54 -8.55 12.53
C SER A 266 1.72 -8.76 14.04
N GLY A 267 0.72 -9.35 14.69
CA GLY A 267 0.73 -9.59 16.13
C GLY A 267 -0.68 -9.55 16.70
N ASP A 268 -0.79 -9.87 17.98
CA ASP A 268 -2.07 -9.82 18.69
C ASP A 268 -2.42 -8.35 19.00
N ASP A 269 -3.69 -7.98 18.75
CA ASP A 269 -4.19 -6.61 18.82
C ASP A 269 -3.37 -5.61 17.99
N ALA A 270 -2.80 -6.09 16.87
CA ALA A 270 -1.86 -5.32 16.08
C ALA A 270 -2.44 -4.01 15.55
N VAL A 271 -3.74 -3.93 15.30
CA VAL A 271 -4.42 -2.70 14.86
C VAL A 271 -4.26 -1.59 15.92
N THR A 272 -4.65 -1.87 17.17
CA THR A 272 -4.60 -0.88 18.27
C THR A 272 -3.17 -0.49 18.62
N LYS A 273 -2.27 -1.47 18.65
CA LYS A 273 -0.85 -1.25 19.01
C LYS A 273 -0.06 -0.56 17.89
N LEU A 274 -0.52 -0.62 16.65
CA LEU A 274 0.14 0.03 15.51
C LEU A 274 0.08 1.55 15.63
N ASP A 275 -1.03 2.12 16.10
CA ASP A 275 -1.14 3.56 16.30
C ASP A 275 -0.28 4.03 17.49
N GLN A 276 -0.19 3.23 18.55
CA GLN A 276 0.74 3.47 19.67
C GLN A 276 2.20 3.46 19.20
N LEU A 277 2.56 2.47 18.38
CA LEU A 277 3.88 2.38 17.76
C LEU A 277 4.16 3.60 16.88
N ALA A 278 3.18 4.04 16.07
CA ALA A 278 3.35 5.21 15.22
C ALA A 278 3.59 6.51 16.00
N ALA A 279 2.91 6.67 17.13
CA ALA A 279 3.02 7.86 17.97
C ALA A 279 4.42 8.04 18.57
N VAL A 280 5.14 6.96 18.89
CA VAL A 280 6.44 7.03 19.57
C VAL A 280 7.64 7.10 18.63
N LEU A 281 7.44 6.87 17.32
CA LEU A 281 8.56 6.83 16.37
C LEU A 281 9.09 8.24 16.06
N PRO A 282 10.43 8.44 16.15
CA PRO A 282 11.06 9.75 16.02
C PRO A 282 11.32 10.13 14.54
N VAL A 283 10.31 9.99 13.68
CA VAL A 283 10.38 10.43 12.28
C VAL A 283 9.39 11.54 11.97
N PRO A 284 9.69 12.42 11.00
CA PRO A 284 8.78 13.48 10.60
C PRO A 284 7.42 12.96 10.17
N ILE A 285 7.41 11.86 9.39
CA ILE A 285 6.17 11.24 8.93
C ILE A 285 6.12 9.77 9.27
N VAL A 286 5.00 9.40 9.89
CA VAL A 286 4.58 8.02 10.07
C VAL A 286 3.22 7.86 9.41
N ALA A 287 3.02 6.78 8.65
CA ALA A 287 1.70 6.38 8.21
C ALA A 287 1.40 4.94 8.61
N THR A 288 0.21 4.71 9.14
CA THR A 288 -0.33 3.38 9.40
C THR A 288 -1.43 3.10 8.38
N SER A 289 -1.53 1.86 7.93
CA SER A 289 -2.59 1.45 7.00
C SER A 289 -3.13 0.08 7.37
N ALA A 290 -4.44 0.01 7.60
CA ALA A 290 -5.17 -1.26 7.65
C ALA A 290 -5.79 -1.52 6.28
N VAL A 291 -5.22 -2.45 5.54
CA VAL A 291 -5.59 -2.76 4.15
C VAL A 291 -6.47 -4.00 4.13
N LEU A 292 -7.76 -3.81 3.88
CA LEU A 292 -8.71 -4.89 3.63
C LEU A 292 -8.76 -5.15 2.13
N GLN A 293 -8.62 -6.41 1.74
CA GLN A 293 -8.72 -6.88 0.36
C GLN A 293 -9.64 -8.09 0.27
N PRO A 294 -10.21 -8.37 -0.92
CA PRO A 294 -10.96 -9.60 -1.16
C PRO A 294 -10.12 -10.83 -0.82
N GLY A 295 -10.71 -11.77 -0.11
CA GLY A 295 -10.05 -13.03 0.23
C GLY A 295 -9.78 -13.92 -0.97
N PRO A 296 -8.79 -14.83 -0.88
CA PRO A 296 -8.66 -15.90 -1.86
C PRO A 296 -9.97 -16.70 -1.93
N LEU A 297 -10.49 -16.88 -3.16
CA LEU A 297 -11.79 -17.51 -3.40
C LEU A 297 -12.97 -16.81 -2.70
N HIS A 298 -12.86 -15.51 -2.41
CA HIS A 298 -13.92 -14.66 -1.85
C HIS A 298 -14.49 -15.12 -0.50
N ARG A 299 -13.73 -15.91 0.29
CA ARG A 299 -14.24 -16.45 1.57
C ARG A 299 -14.17 -15.43 2.71
N HIS A 300 -12.96 -15.02 3.06
CA HIS A 300 -12.72 -14.08 4.15
C HIS A 300 -11.78 -12.97 3.69
N PRO A 301 -12.14 -11.70 3.89
CA PRO A 301 -11.27 -10.57 3.63
C PRO A 301 -9.88 -10.78 4.24
N THR A 302 -8.84 -10.43 3.48
CA THR A 302 -7.47 -10.41 3.98
C THR A 302 -7.19 -9.02 4.56
N LEU A 303 -6.63 -9.00 5.77
CA LEU A 303 -6.16 -7.77 6.43
C LEU A 303 -4.63 -7.75 6.40
N LEU A 304 -4.08 -6.70 5.80
CA LEU A 304 -2.66 -6.39 5.84
C LEU A 304 -2.46 -5.08 6.61
N LEU A 305 -1.67 -5.13 7.68
CA LEU A 305 -1.30 -3.94 8.45
C LEU A 305 0.06 -3.44 8.00
N LEU A 306 0.14 -2.16 7.70
CA LEU A 306 1.36 -1.52 7.21
C LEU A 306 1.76 -0.35 8.10
N LEU A 307 3.07 -0.22 8.29
CA LEU A 307 3.71 0.94 8.89
C LEU A 307 4.68 1.52 7.87
N ARG A 308 4.58 2.82 7.60
CA ARG A 308 5.53 3.56 6.77
C ARG A 308 6.22 4.62 7.60
N LEU A 309 7.53 4.70 7.45
CA LEU A 309 8.37 5.78 7.96
C LEU A 309 8.90 6.59 6.78
N SER A 310 8.75 7.92 6.85
CA SER A 310 9.19 8.84 5.81
C SER A 310 9.88 10.06 6.41
N GLY A 311 10.99 10.49 5.80
CA GLY A 311 11.77 11.65 6.24
C GLY A 311 13.21 11.62 5.69
N PRO A 312 14.10 12.49 6.21
CA PRO A 312 15.50 12.49 5.83
C PRO A 312 16.12 11.10 6.01
N THR A 313 16.99 10.71 5.09
CA THR A 313 17.52 9.33 5.02
C THR A 313 18.13 8.86 6.33
N GLU A 314 18.95 9.69 6.98
CA GLU A 314 19.62 9.40 8.25
C GLU A 314 18.63 9.22 9.40
N VAL A 315 17.59 10.07 9.44
CA VAL A 315 16.54 10.03 10.47
C VAL A 315 15.71 8.75 10.36
N VAL A 316 15.34 8.37 9.12
CA VAL A 316 14.58 7.14 8.91
C VAL A 316 15.43 5.91 9.27
N GLN A 317 16.71 5.87 8.88
CA GLN A 317 17.61 4.78 9.25
C GLN A 317 17.71 4.61 10.77
N GLY A 318 17.95 5.69 11.53
CA GLY A 318 18.00 5.63 12.98
C GLY A 318 16.66 5.21 13.62
N ALA A 319 15.53 5.63 13.05
CA ALA A 319 14.22 5.21 13.53
C ALA A 319 13.91 3.73 13.26
N VAL A 320 14.48 3.13 12.21
CA VAL A 320 14.34 1.68 11.97
C VAL A 320 15.02 0.87 13.08
N ASP A 321 16.16 1.32 13.61
CA ASP A 321 16.82 0.64 14.73
C ASP A 321 15.98 0.73 16.01
N HIS A 322 15.30 1.87 16.23
CA HIS A 322 14.36 2.05 17.35
C HIS A 322 13.08 1.21 17.18
N LEU A 323 12.57 1.07 15.95
CA LEU A 323 11.38 0.30 15.61
C LEU A 323 11.48 -1.17 16.07
N ASP A 324 12.65 -1.80 15.89
CA ASP A 324 12.86 -3.20 16.31
C ASP A 324 12.84 -3.37 17.85
N SER A 325 13.16 -2.32 18.62
CA SER A 325 13.04 -2.35 20.09
C SER A 325 11.57 -2.19 20.52
N VAL A 326 10.93 -1.10 20.09
CA VAL A 326 9.56 -0.77 20.52
C VAL A 326 8.55 -1.82 20.06
N SER A 327 8.71 -2.35 18.84
CA SER A 327 7.82 -3.39 18.34
C SER A 327 7.87 -4.67 19.18
N ARG A 328 9.03 -5.06 19.70
CA ARG A 328 9.16 -6.21 20.60
C ARG A 328 8.43 -5.96 21.92
N ASP A 329 8.56 -4.77 22.50
CA ASP A 329 7.89 -4.40 23.75
C ASP A 329 6.35 -4.43 23.61
N LEU A 330 5.84 -4.05 22.43
CA LEU A 330 4.42 -4.13 22.10
C LEU A 330 3.97 -5.54 21.65
N GLY A 331 4.87 -6.51 21.52
CA GLY A 331 4.58 -7.84 21.00
C GLY A 331 4.23 -7.87 19.51
N LEU A 332 4.63 -6.83 18.77
CA LEU A 332 4.45 -6.71 17.33
C LEU A 332 5.63 -7.33 16.57
N ARG A 333 5.33 -7.90 15.40
CA ARG A 333 6.30 -8.43 14.45
C ARG A 333 6.34 -7.53 13.23
N ILE A 334 7.50 -6.94 12.99
CA ILE A 334 7.78 -6.07 11.85
C ILE A 334 8.48 -6.90 10.77
N ASN A 335 7.85 -7.01 9.60
CA ASN A 335 8.38 -7.75 8.47
C ASN A 335 8.78 -6.77 7.36
N ARG A 336 10.07 -6.79 7.01
CA ARG A 336 10.58 -6.08 5.83
C ARG A 336 10.22 -6.85 4.57
N VAL A 337 9.53 -6.20 3.65
CA VAL A 337 9.12 -6.81 2.38
C VAL A 337 10.04 -6.33 1.27
N LEU A 338 10.93 -7.22 0.83
CA LEU A 338 11.94 -6.93 -0.19
C LEU A 338 11.30 -6.77 -1.57
N GLY A 339 11.67 -5.70 -2.28
CA GLY A 339 11.28 -5.48 -3.67
C GLY A 339 9.79 -5.19 -3.88
N GLU A 340 9.08 -4.76 -2.84
CA GLU A 340 7.64 -4.41 -2.89
C GLU A 340 7.36 -3.03 -2.30
N GLN A 341 8.38 -2.19 -2.21
CA GLN A 341 8.28 -0.92 -1.47
C GLN A 341 7.37 0.09 -2.17
N VAL A 342 7.35 0.17 -3.50
CA VAL A 342 6.39 1.05 -4.20
C VAL A 342 4.93 0.60 -4.00
N PRO A 343 4.56 -0.68 -4.24
CA PRO A 343 3.20 -1.15 -3.95
C PRO A 343 2.76 -0.90 -2.49
N LEU A 344 3.63 -1.18 -1.53
CA LEU A 344 3.34 -0.96 -0.11
C LEU A 344 3.25 0.52 0.23
N LEU A 345 4.10 1.35 -0.36
CA LEU A 345 4.03 2.80 -0.24
C LEU A 345 2.68 3.31 -0.74
N LYS A 346 2.23 2.92 -1.94
CA LYS A 346 0.89 3.25 -2.45
C LYS A 346 -0.22 2.83 -1.49
N ALA A 347 -0.10 1.65 -0.87
CA ALA A 347 -1.05 1.15 0.11
C ALA A 347 -1.08 1.96 1.43
N THR A 348 -0.09 2.80 1.68
CA THR A 348 -0.03 3.77 2.79
C THR A 348 -0.28 5.23 2.36
N THR A 349 -0.70 5.47 1.12
CA THR A 349 -1.14 6.79 0.61
C THR A 349 -2.59 6.76 0.15
N LEU A 350 -3.08 7.84 -0.47
CA LEU A 350 -4.43 7.89 -1.04
C LEU A 350 -4.55 7.20 -2.42
N LEU A 351 -3.44 6.74 -3.01
CA LEU A 351 -3.41 6.08 -4.33
C LEU A 351 -4.11 4.73 -4.33
N GLY A 352 -4.71 4.33 -5.45
CA GLY A 352 -5.35 3.03 -5.60
C GLY A 352 -4.40 1.83 -5.42
N VAL A 353 -4.92 0.77 -4.79
CA VAL A 353 -4.27 -0.55 -4.69
C VAL A 353 -5.09 -1.57 -5.47
N SER A 354 -4.47 -2.22 -6.45
CA SER A 354 -5.10 -3.27 -7.26
C SER A 354 -5.26 -4.57 -6.47
N ALA A 355 -6.17 -5.42 -6.92
CA ALA A 355 -6.49 -6.69 -6.24
C ALA A 355 -5.31 -7.69 -6.29
N GLU A 356 -4.39 -7.56 -7.24
CA GLU A 356 -3.22 -8.44 -7.40
C GLU A 356 -2.03 -8.11 -6.48
N ALA A 357 -2.12 -7.05 -5.67
CA ALA A 357 -0.97 -6.53 -4.92
C ALA A 357 -0.62 -7.26 -3.61
N ALA A 358 -1.18 -8.45 -3.32
CA ALA A 358 -0.89 -9.24 -2.11
C ALA A 358 -0.23 -10.60 -2.39
#